data_AF-A0A831PQE1-F1
#
_entry.id   AF-A0A831PQE1-F1
#
_cell.length_a   1.000
_cell.length_b   1.000
_cell.length_c   1.000
_cell.angle_alpha   90.00
_cell.angle_beta   90.00
_cell.angle_gamma   90.00
#
_symmetry.space_group_name_H-M   'P 1'
#
loop_
_entity.id
_entity.type
_entity.pdbx_description
1 polymer ?
#
loop_
_entity_poly.entity_id
_entity_poly.type
_entity_poly.pdbx_seq_one_letter_code
_entity_poly.pdbx_strand_id
1 'polypeptide(L)'
;MRPEIKILLVVFTFAFTFTGKAQNSTLDWKALGENSNRLEGKLTGLTYRIPPLGNNTHFMQDRWVEGSILLEDGDLFDDVRIRYLTFQDELVVYNPNLKQLFIADKEKVNSFIFNYPHGRQTFVKLYFDAF
;
A
#
# COMPACT_ATOMS: atom_id res chain seq x y z
N MET A 1 13.25 -57.33 -22.61
CA MET A 1 12.34 -56.16 -22.55
C MET A 1 12.05 -55.70 -23.96
N ARG A 2 10.77 -55.63 -24.36
CA ARG A 2 10.36 -55.31 -25.74
C ARG A 2 10.79 -53.88 -26.11
N PRO A 3 11.22 -53.61 -27.35
CA PRO A 3 11.73 -52.30 -27.77
C PRO A 3 10.71 -51.16 -27.57
N GLU A 4 9.43 -51.48 -27.70
CA GLU A 4 8.30 -50.56 -27.48
C GLU A 4 8.26 -50.00 -26.05
N ILE A 5 8.61 -50.81 -25.04
CA ILE A 5 8.62 -50.42 -23.63
C ILE A 5 9.76 -49.44 -23.33
N LYS A 6 10.90 -49.59 -24.03
CA LYS A 6 12.06 -48.70 -23.88
C LYS A 6 11.79 -47.31 -24.45
N ILE A 7 11.11 -47.24 -25.59
CA ILE A 7 10.74 -45.97 -26.24
C ILE A 7 9.75 -45.22 -25.34
N LEU A 8 8.77 -45.92 -24.78
CA LEU A 8 7.78 -45.32 -23.89
C LEU A 8 8.41 -44.74 -22.62
N LEU A 9 9.39 -45.43 -22.04
CA LEU A 9 10.16 -44.92 -20.89
C LEU A 9 10.98 -43.67 -21.21
N VAL A 10 11.61 -43.61 -22.39
CA VAL A 10 12.39 -42.44 -22.81
C VAL A 10 11.47 -41.23 -23.02
N VAL A 11 10.33 -41.42 -23.67
CA VAL A 11 9.33 -40.36 -23.88
C VAL A 11 8.75 -39.87 -22.55
N PHE A 12 8.44 -40.79 -21.64
CA PHE A 12 7.94 -40.44 -20.31
C PHE A 12 8.97 -39.64 -19.52
N THR A 13 10.23 -40.05 -19.54
CA THR A 13 11.31 -39.33 -18.82
C THR A 13 11.54 -37.92 -19.39
N PHE A 14 11.44 -37.75 -20.71
CA PHE A 14 11.57 -36.44 -21.36
C PHE A 14 10.41 -35.49 -21.04
N ALA A 15 9.20 -36.02 -20.80
CA ALA A 15 8.03 -35.21 -20.45
C ALA A 15 8.12 -34.62 -19.03
N PHE A 16 8.84 -35.27 -18.10
CA PHE A 16 8.99 -34.78 -16.72
C PHE A 16 10.08 -33.73 -16.53
N THR A 17 11.01 -33.55 -17.47
CA THR A 17 12.07 -32.52 -17.36
C THR A 17 11.59 -31.11 -17.72
N PHE A 18 10.39 -30.95 -18.27
CA PHE A 18 9.86 -29.64 -18.70
C PHE A 18 8.96 -28.94 -17.67
N THR A 19 8.64 -29.54 -16.53
CA THR A 19 7.71 -28.95 -15.54
C THR A 19 8.40 -28.20 -14.40
N GLY A 20 9.73 -28.10 -14.42
CA GLY A 20 10.52 -27.48 -13.35
C GLY A 20 10.84 -25.99 -13.54
N LYS A 21 9.89 -25.15 -13.98
CA LYS A 21 10.01 -23.70 -13.75
C LYS A 21 9.00 -23.34 -12.67
N ALA A 22 9.41 -23.47 -11.40
CA ALA A 22 8.72 -22.82 -10.31
C ALA A 22 8.56 -21.34 -10.69
N GLN A 23 7.32 -20.90 -10.87
CA GLN A 23 7.04 -19.48 -11.04
C GLN A 23 7.63 -18.80 -9.80
N ASN A 24 8.59 -17.89 -9.99
CA ASN A 24 9.00 -17.01 -8.89
C ASN A 24 7.73 -16.35 -8.39
N SER A 25 7.32 -16.69 -7.16
CA SER A 25 6.17 -16.08 -6.54
C SER A 25 6.40 -14.57 -6.58
N THR A 26 5.59 -13.84 -7.34
CA THR A 26 5.57 -12.38 -7.33
C THR A 26 5.02 -11.84 -6.00
N LEU A 27 4.65 -12.71 -5.06
CA LEU A 27 4.30 -12.34 -3.69
C LEU A 27 5.59 -12.02 -2.94
N ASP A 28 5.78 -10.73 -2.70
CA ASP A 28 6.79 -10.24 -1.77
C ASP A 28 6.33 -10.53 -0.33
N TRP A 29 6.78 -11.65 0.20
CA TRP A 29 6.46 -12.08 1.56
C TRP A 29 6.95 -11.11 2.63
N LYS A 30 7.96 -10.28 2.34
CA LYS A 30 8.42 -9.23 3.27
C LYS A 30 7.42 -8.08 3.28
N ALA A 31 6.98 -7.66 2.09
CA ALA A 31 5.98 -6.60 1.96
C ALA A 31 4.66 -6.97 2.66
N LEU A 32 4.26 -8.25 2.71
CA LEU A 32 3.03 -8.70 3.38
C LEU A 32 3.02 -8.49 4.91
N GLY A 33 4.18 -8.49 5.56
CA GLY A 33 4.31 -8.34 7.01
C GLY A 33 4.39 -6.89 7.50
N GLU A 34 4.40 -5.91 6.58
CA GLU A 34 4.55 -4.50 6.94
C GLU A 34 3.29 -3.92 7.60
N ASN A 35 3.51 -3.02 8.57
CA ASN A 35 2.42 -2.35 9.29
C ASN A 35 1.48 -1.62 8.32
N SER A 36 2.00 -1.06 7.23
CA SER A 36 1.24 -0.44 6.13
C SER A 36 0.06 -1.28 5.65
N ASN A 37 0.14 -2.62 5.69
CA ASN A 37 -0.94 -3.51 5.25
C ASN A 37 -2.07 -3.66 6.26
N ARG A 38 -1.82 -3.40 7.54
CA ARG A 38 -2.85 -3.43 8.59
C ARG A 38 -3.73 -2.18 8.57
N LEU A 39 -3.30 -1.17 7.81
CA LEU A 39 -3.96 0.13 7.70
C LEU A 39 -5.38 0.02 7.14
N GLU A 40 -5.59 -0.91 6.18
CA GLU A 40 -6.88 -1.22 5.57
C GLU A 40 -7.93 -1.68 6.61
N GLY A 41 -7.51 -2.41 7.65
CA GLY A 41 -8.41 -2.95 8.65
C GLY A 41 -8.77 -1.98 9.78
N LYS A 42 -7.95 -0.95 10.01
CA LYS A 42 -8.12 0.01 11.13
C LYS A 42 -8.67 1.36 10.68
N LEU A 43 -8.22 1.84 9.53
CA LEU A 43 -8.82 2.96 8.84
C LEU A 43 -9.97 2.41 7.98
N THR A 44 -11.17 2.46 8.54
CA THR A 44 -12.42 2.21 7.82
C THR A 44 -12.66 3.31 6.79
N GLY A 45 -11.84 3.33 5.74
CA GLY A 45 -11.90 4.29 4.64
C GLY A 45 -12.44 3.61 3.40
N LEU A 46 -13.57 4.09 2.89
CA LEU A 46 -14.14 3.66 1.61
C LEU A 46 -13.05 3.72 0.52
N THR A 47 -13.03 2.74 -0.40
CA THR A 47 -12.16 2.77 -1.58
C THR A 47 -12.33 4.11 -2.29
N TYR A 48 -11.30 4.96 -2.20
CA TYR A 48 -11.41 6.32 -2.70
C TYR A 48 -11.22 6.33 -4.20
N ARG A 49 -12.18 6.90 -4.91
CA ARG A 49 -12.04 7.26 -6.32
C ARG A 49 -11.81 8.75 -6.36
N ILE A 50 -10.64 9.16 -6.86
CA ILE A 50 -10.32 10.59 -7.05
C ILE A 50 -11.41 11.18 -7.96
N PRO A 51 -12.26 12.10 -7.47
CA PRO A 51 -13.29 12.70 -8.30
C PRO A 51 -12.61 13.55 -9.39
N PRO A 52 -13.19 13.64 -10.61
CA PRO A 52 -12.60 14.41 -11.71
C PRO A 52 -12.25 15.87 -11.34
N LEU A 53 -13.04 16.47 -10.44
CA LEU A 53 -12.83 17.82 -9.91
C LEU A 53 -11.59 17.93 -9.01
N GLY A 54 -11.22 16.88 -8.28
CA GLY A 54 -10.06 16.88 -7.39
C GLY A 54 -8.71 16.85 -8.11
N ASN A 55 -8.68 16.51 -9.40
CA ASN A 55 -7.45 16.20 -10.11
C ASN A 55 -6.65 17.43 -10.58
N ASN A 56 -7.26 18.62 -10.68
CA ASN A 56 -6.59 19.77 -11.31
C ASN A 56 -6.06 20.85 -10.34
N THR A 57 -6.60 21.05 -9.14
CA THR A 57 -6.25 22.25 -8.33
C THR A 57 -6.37 22.13 -6.81
N HIS A 58 -6.71 20.97 -6.25
CA HIS A 58 -7.18 20.90 -4.85
C HIS A 58 -6.33 20.09 -3.89
N PHE A 59 -5.28 19.43 -4.37
CA PHE A 59 -4.32 18.77 -3.49
C PHE A 59 -3.25 19.77 -3.03
N MET A 60 -2.85 19.66 -1.77
CA MET A 60 -1.73 20.44 -1.22
C MET A 60 -0.42 20.14 -1.95
N GLN A 61 -0.22 18.88 -2.35
CA GLN A 61 0.97 18.43 -3.07
C GLN A 61 0.64 18.16 -4.53
N ASP A 62 1.54 18.60 -5.43
CA ASP A 62 1.46 18.33 -6.88
C ASP A 62 1.58 16.83 -7.20
N ARG A 63 2.31 16.09 -6.35
CA ARG A 63 2.63 14.67 -6.50
C ARG A 63 2.40 13.90 -5.20
N TRP A 64 2.33 12.59 -5.30
CA TRP A 64 2.38 11.71 -4.13
C TRP A 64 3.71 11.87 -3.39
N VAL A 65 3.64 11.97 -2.08
CA VAL A 65 4.83 12.15 -1.22
C VAL A 65 4.90 10.98 -0.26
N GLU A 66 6.11 10.49 -0.01
CA GLU A 66 6.32 9.47 1.02
C GLU A 66 6.01 10.06 2.39
N GLY A 67 5.43 9.27 3.27
CA GLY A 67 4.99 9.76 4.55
C GLY A 67 4.70 8.66 5.54
N SER A 68 4.33 9.08 6.73
CA SER A 68 3.91 8.20 7.79
C SER A 68 2.67 8.74 8.48
N ILE A 69 1.85 7.83 9.00
CA ILE A 69 0.60 8.15 9.70
C ILE A 69 0.66 7.46 11.06
N LEU A 70 0.46 8.25 12.12
CA LEU A 70 0.28 7.76 13.48
C LEU A 70 -1.19 7.85 13.85
N LEU A 71 -1.78 6.73 14.25
CA LEU A 71 -3.15 6.68 14.72
C LEU A 71 -3.25 6.95 16.23
N GLU A 72 -4.45 7.28 16.68
CA GLU A 72 -4.77 7.54 18.10
C GLU A 72 -4.57 6.31 19.00
N ASP A 73 -4.61 5.11 18.43
CA ASP A 73 -4.31 3.86 19.14
C ASP A 73 -2.80 3.55 19.23
N GLY A 74 -1.96 4.44 18.68
CA GLY A 74 -0.50 4.33 18.70
C GLY A 74 0.09 3.54 17.53
N ASP A 75 -0.73 3.01 16.61
CA ASP A 75 -0.21 2.34 15.43
C ASP A 75 0.46 3.34 14.48
N LEU A 76 1.71 3.04 14.13
CA LEU A 76 2.49 3.78 13.14
C LEU A 76 2.50 3.03 11.81
N PHE A 77 2.14 3.74 10.76
CA PHE A 77 2.20 3.29 9.39
C PHE A 77 3.23 4.11 8.64
N ASP A 78 4.36 3.48 8.37
CA ASP A 78 5.48 3.99 7.59
C ASP A 78 5.41 3.55 6.12
N ASP A 79 6.26 4.15 5.30
CA ASP A 79 6.44 3.85 3.87
C ASP A 79 5.15 3.87 3.02
N VAL A 80 4.19 4.69 3.44
CA VAL A 80 2.99 4.98 2.66
C VAL A 80 3.20 6.19 1.78
N ARG A 81 2.48 6.24 0.65
CA ARG A 81 2.41 7.46 -0.16
C ARG A 81 1.15 8.22 0.20
N ILE A 82 1.29 9.50 0.53
CA ILE A 82 0.18 10.32 0.99
C ILE A 82 0.05 11.59 0.16
N ARG A 83 -1.19 12.08 0.06
CA ARG A 83 -1.56 13.41 -0.45
C ARG A 83 -2.70 13.95 0.40
N TYR A 84 -2.73 15.25 0.57
CA TYR A 84 -3.80 15.91 1.31
C TYR A 84 -4.65 16.76 0.38
N LEU A 85 -5.95 16.44 0.32
CA LEU A 85 -6.93 17.15 -0.48
C LEU A 85 -7.49 18.31 0.36
N THR A 86 -6.99 19.52 0.12
CA THR A 86 -7.32 20.69 0.95
C THR A 86 -8.77 21.11 0.78
N PHE A 87 -9.37 20.87 -0.39
CA PHE A 87 -10.76 21.26 -0.66
C PHE A 87 -11.79 20.48 0.16
N GLN A 88 -11.54 19.18 0.38
CA GLN A 88 -12.43 18.31 1.17
C GLN A 88 -11.89 18.07 2.58
N ASP A 89 -10.70 18.60 2.89
CA ASP A 89 -9.97 18.32 4.12
C ASP A 89 -9.82 16.80 4.32
N GLU A 90 -9.29 16.10 3.32
CA GLU A 90 -9.13 14.64 3.35
C GLU A 90 -7.65 14.24 3.21
N LEU A 91 -7.20 13.32 4.07
CA LEU A 91 -5.89 12.68 3.92
C LEU A 91 -6.05 11.42 3.08
N VAL A 92 -5.49 11.45 1.88
CA VAL A 92 -5.55 10.33 0.93
C VAL A 92 -4.24 9.56 1.00
N VAL A 93 -4.35 8.26 1.13
CA VAL A 93 -3.22 7.36 1.36
C VAL A 93 -3.23 6.27 0.29
N TYR A 94 -2.05 6.00 -0.24
CA TYR A 94 -1.77 4.93 -1.17
C TYR A 94 -0.80 3.96 -0.51
N ASN A 95 -1.25 2.73 -0.32
CA ASN A 95 -0.40 1.63 0.11
C ASN A 95 0.20 0.96 -1.14
N PRO A 96 1.53 1.05 -1.37
CA PRO A 96 2.17 0.45 -2.54
C PRO A 96 2.18 -1.10 -2.50
N ASN A 97 2.19 -1.71 -1.32
CA ASN A 97 2.21 -3.16 -1.15
C ASN A 97 0.89 -3.80 -1.56
N LEU A 98 -0.23 -3.20 -1.13
CA LEU A 98 -1.58 -3.65 -1.48
C LEU A 98 -2.07 -3.07 -2.81
N LYS A 99 -1.36 -2.07 -3.36
CA LYS A 99 -1.77 -1.27 -4.52
C LYS A 99 -3.16 -0.65 -4.36
N GLN A 100 -3.48 -0.27 -3.12
CA GLN A 100 -4.78 0.25 -2.72
C GLN A 100 -4.69 1.72 -2.32
N LEU A 101 -5.82 2.41 -2.48
CA LEU A 101 -5.96 3.82 -2.19
C LEU A 101 -7.21 4.04 -1.32
N PHE A 102 -7.05 4.76 -0.22
CA PHE A 102 -8.10 5.01 0.75
C PHE A 102 -7.98 6.42 1.35
N ILE A 103 -9.08 6.92 1.91
CA ILE A 103 -9.08 8.12 2.75
C ILE A 103 -8.87 7.69 4.20
N ALA A 104 -7.93 8.33 4.89
CA ALA A 104 -7.77 8.13 6.31
C ALA A 104 -8.90 8.84 7.08
N ASP A 105 -9.54 8.10 7.97
CA ASP A 105 -10.46 8.64 8.96
C ASP A 105 -9.69 9.55 9.94
N LYS A 106 -9.82 10.86 9.76
CA LYS A 106 -9.10 11.87 10.55
C LYS A 106 -9.41 11.81 12.05
N GLU A 107 -10.56 11.27 12.45
CA GLU A 107 -10.87 11.12 13.87
C GLU A 107 -9.91 10.15 14.55
N LYS A 108 -9.43 9.15 13.79
CA LYS A 108 -8.49 8.12 14.23
C LYS A 108 -7.02 8.49 14.00
N VAL A 109 -6.73 9.57 13.27
CA VAL A 109 -5.36 10.01 13.00
C VAL A 109 -4.92 10.98 14.09
N ASN A 110 -3.82 10.65 14.77
CA ASN A 110 -3.18 11.52 15.74
C ASN A 110 -2.22 12.51 15.06
N SER A 111 -1.37 12.01 14.16
CA SER A 111 -0.46 12.84 13.38
C SER A 111 -0.09 12.19 12.05
N PHE A 112 0.37 12.99 11.10
CA PHE A 112 0.93 12.50 9.85
C PHE A 112 2.08 13.38 9.36
N ILE A 113 2.96 12.79 8.56
CA ILE A 113 4.23 13.38 8.17
C ILE A 113 4.39 13.26 6.65
N PHE A 114 4.69 14.38 5.99
CA PHE A 114 5.22 14.38 4.62
C PHE A 114 6.75 14.42 4.66
N ASN A 115 7.38 13.47 3.99
CA ASN A 115 8.82 13.42 3.78
C ASN A 115 9.17 13.97 2.41
N TYR A 116 9.72 15.19 2.37
CA TYR A 116 10.25 15.80 1.15
C TYR A 116 11.78 15.62 1.09
N PRO A 117 12.41 15.70 -0.10
CA PRO A 117 13.86 15.55 -0.24
C PRO A 117 14.69 16.54 0.59
N HIS A 118 14.14 17.72 0.90
CA HIS A 118 14.84 18.81 1.59
C HIS A 118 14.25 19.15 2.95
N GLY A 119 13.31 18.34 3.46
CA GLY A 119 12.68 18.64 4.73
C GLY A 119 11.48 17.75 5.03
N ARG A 120 11.02 17.83 6.27
CA ARG A 120 9.87 17.08 6.75
C ARG A 120 8.81 18.06 7.22
N GLN A 121 7.56 17.80 6.84
CA GLN A 121 6.42 18.56 7.34
C GLN A 121 5.54 17.64 8.19
N THR A 122 5.27 18.05 9.42
CA THR A 122 4.50 17.27 10.39
C THR A 122 3.20 17.98 10.69
N PHE A 123 2.11 17.23 10.68
CA PHE A 123 0.78 17.67 11.06
C PHE A 123 0.35 16.89 12.28
N VAL A 124 -0.05 17.60 13.32
CA VAL A 124 -0.50 17.02 14.58
C VAL A 124 -1.93 17.46 14.86
N LYS A 125 -2.72 16.57 15.42
CA LYS A 125 -4.06 16.90 15.90
C LYS A 125 -3.92 17.83 17.11
N LEU A 126 -4.63 18.95 17.07
CA LEU A 126 -4.68 19.90 18.17
C LEU A 126 -5.97 19.70 18.95
N TYR A 127 -5.83 19.59 20.27
CA TYR A 127 -6.96 19.65 21.19
C TYR A 127 -7.00 21.05 21.77
N PHE A 128 -8.13 21.73 21.59
CA PHE A 128 -8.39 22.97 22.32
C PHE A 128 -9.14 22.57 23.58
N ASP A 129 -8.46 22.66 24.72
CA ASP A 129 -9.15 22.65 26.01
C ASP A 129 -10.02 23.92 26.03
N ALA A 130 -11.33 23.75 25.99
CA ALA A 130 -12.27 24.85 26.08
C ALA A 130 -12.05 25.61 27.40
N PHE A 131 -11.86 26.93 27.32
CA PHE A 131 -11.81 27.83 28.46
C PHE A 131 -13.14 27.86 29.22
#